data_AF-A0A078LGS8-F1
#
_entry.id   AF-A0A078LGS8-F1
#
_cell.length_a   1.000
_cell.length_b   1.000
_cell.length_c   1.000
_cell.angle_alpha   90.00
_cell.angle_beta   90.00
_cell.angle_gamma   90.00
#
_symmetry.space_group_name_H-M   'P 1'
#
loop_
_entity.id
_entity.type
_entity.pdbx_description
1 polymer ?
#
loop_
_entity_poly.entity_id
_entity_poly.type
_entity_poly.pdbx_seq_one_letter_code
_entity_poly.pdbx_strand_id
1 'polypeptide(L)'
;MDKLKIEDSVFQASKRYLHDLYGDFTRIDEQKDKPDAAIRLSQKVDSVDVTIGIEITCVDKQGDLQYFNDEKFSRDITQQQIDDCINGVVPTQPMKKASIAIGKDYFYEAIEKKRDKYDGYKNDGGFDGVIILVFSQLFGCDEKHFSDYHVSWTNYLLSKSDFPFDKVVFVDRAQSKCITMFDKNKPKTSPPKNEPNKELGFTQIHSGYIPMNQSVNMYDIFKMEPLVNKKKSKSKRKKR
;
A
#
# COMPACT_ATOMS: atom_id res chain seq x y z
N MET A 1 8.32 11.84 -4.88
CA MET A 1 7.30 11.38 -5.85
C MET A 1 6.03 12.18 -5.62
N ASP A 2 5.32 12.57 -6.68
CA ASP A 2 4.11 13.41 -6.63
C ASP A 2 2.88 12.57 -6.20
N LYS A 3 2.14 13.02 -5.18
CA LYS A 3 0.97 12.34 -4.59
C LYS A 3 -0.07 12.01 -5.68
N LEU A 4 -0.40 13.00 -6.51
CA LEU A 4 -1.45 12.86 -7.53
C LEU A 4 -1.07 11.83 -8.60
N LYS A 5 0.22 11.72 -8.95
CA LYS A 5 0.70 10.72 -9.91
C LYS A 5 0.61 9.30 -9.36
N ILE A 6 0.84 9.12 -8.06
CA ILE A 6 0.69 7.82 -7.40
C ILE A 6 -0.79 7.43 -7.40
N GLU A 7 -1.67 8.35 -7.01
CA GLU A 7 -3.12 8.13 -6.97
C GLU A 7 -3.69 7.81 -8.34
N ASP A 8 -3.31 8.56 -9.37
CA ASP A 8 -3.69 8.24 -10.74
C ASP A 8 -3.17 6.85 -11.14
N SER A 9 -1.91 6.53 -10.87
CA SER A 9 -1.35 5.21 -11.17
C SER A 9 -2.08 4.06 -10.47
N VAL A 10 -2.54 4.25 -9.22
CA VAL A 10 -3.37 3.28 -8.50
C VAL A 10 -4.73 3.12 -9.18
N PHE A 11 -5.39 4.25 -9.50
CA PHE A 11 -6.66 4.22 -10.22
C PHE A 11 -6.54 3.49 -11.56
N GLN A 12 -5.54 3.83 -12.39
CA GLN A 12 -5.30 3.18 -13.67
C GLN A 12 -5.11 1.66 -13.52
N ALA A 13 -4.30 1.23 -12.54
CA ALA A 13 -4.05 -0.19 -12.26
C ALA A 13 -5.33 -0.94 -11.81
N SER A 14 -6.28 -0.22 -11.20
CA SER A 14 -7.56 -0.79 -10.74
C SER A 14 -8.67 -0.82 -11.80
N LYS A 15 -8.52 -0.11 -12.93
CA LYS A 15 -9.60 0.10 -13.91
C LYS A 15 -10.31 -1.17 -14.35
N ARG A 16 -9.54 -2.20 -14.73
CA ARG A 16 -10.11 -3.49 -15.15
C ARG A 16 -10.93 -4.14 -14.03
N TYR A 17 -10.42 -4.09 -12.79
CA TYR A 17 -11.12 -4.66 -11.65
C TYR A 17 -12.39 -3.88 -11.30
N LEU A 18 -12.35 -2.54 -11.38
CA LEU A 18 -13.53 -1.71 -11.21
C LEU A 18 -14.58 -1.99 -12.30
N HIS A 19 -14.14 -2.30 -13.52
CA HIS A 19 -15.03 -2.70 -14.61
C HIS A 19 -15.68 -4.05 -14.32
N ASP A 20 -14.90 -5.03 -13.83
CA ASP A 20 -15.45 -6.33 -13.41
C ASP A 20 -16.47 -6.19 -12.25
N LEU A 21 -16.29 -5.19 -11.37
CA LEU A 21 -17.20 -4.94 -10.23
C LEU A 21 -18.47 -4.18 -10.60
N TYR A 22 -18.36 -3.16 -11.45
CA TYR A 22 -19.41 -2.17 -11.67
C TYR A 22 -19.88 -2.05 -13.12
N GLY A 23 -19.25 -2.78 -14.05
CA GLY A 23 -19.47 -2.66 -15.49
C GLY A 23 -18.78 -1.43 -16.09
N ASP A 24 -19.27 -0.97 -17.23
CA ASP A 24 -18.73 0.22 -17.89
C ASP A 24 -18.93 1.48 -17.05
N PHE A 25 -17.90 2.32 -16.98
CA PHE A 25 -17.90 3.59 -16.25
C PHE A 25 -17.03 4.64 -16.93
N THR A 26 -17.25 5.89 -16.57
CA THR A 26 -16.37 7.02 -16.90
C THR A 26 -15.80 7.63 -15.62
N ARG A 27 -14.57 8.14 -15.68
CA ARG A 27 -13.99 8.91 -14.56
C ARG A 27 -14.60 10.32 -14.56
N ILE A 28 -14.86 10.86 -13.38
CA ILE A 28 -15.30 12.25 -13.20
C ILE A 28 -14.05 13.13 -13.04
N ASP A 29 -13.67 13.87 -14.09
CA ASP A 29 -12.42 14.65 -14.12
C ASP A 29 -12.46 15.89 -13.22
N GLU A 30 -13.65 16.38 -12.88
CA GLU A 30 -13.86 17.49 -11.95
C GLU A 30 -13.56 17.10 -10.49
N GLN A 31 -13.54 15.80 -10.19
CA GLN A 31 -13.24 15.28 -8.85
C GLN A 31 -11.74 15.31 -8.58
N LYS A 32 -11.29 16.17 -7.65
CA LYS A 32 -9.86 16.44 -7.43
C LYS A 32 -9.23 15.95 -6.13
N ASP A 33 -9.99 15.75 -5.03
CA ASP A 33 -9.38 15.36 -3.73
C ASP A 33 -10.35 14.81 -2.66
N LYS A 34 -11.68 15.01 -2.77
CA LYS A 34 -12.64 14.57 -1.73
C LYS A 34 -13.83 13.82 -2.31
N PRO A 35 -13.72 12.52 -2.62
CA PRO A 35 -12.55 11.64 -2.47
C PRO A 35 -11.52 11.82 -3.61
N ASP A 36 -10.40 11.07 -3.56
CA ASP A 36 -9.25 11.23 -4.47
C ASP A 36 -9.60 10.97 -5.96
N ALA A 37 -10.62 10.14 -6.21
CA ALA A 37 -11.21 9.95 -7.54
C ALA A 37 -12.71 9.63 -7.44
N ALA A 38 -13.44 9.77 -8.54
CA ALA A 38 -14.79 9.27 -8.64
C ALA A 38 -15.08 8.72 -10.05
N ILE A 39 -16.02 7.79 -10.12
CA ILE A 39 -16.52 7.22 -11.37
C ILE A 39 -18.03 7.37 -11.47
N ARG A 40 -18.54 7.54 -12.69
CA ARG A 40 -19.96 7.49 -13.03
C ARG A 40 -20.22 6.20 -13.80
N LEU A 41 -21.17 5.40 -13.34
CA LEU A 41 -21.53 4.16 -14.02
C LEU A 41 -22.32 4.47 -15.29
N SER A 42 -22.05 3.73 -16.37
CA SER A 42 -22.78 3.87 -17.62
C SER A 42 -24.21 3.31 -17.51
N GLN A 43 -24.40 2.30 -16.66
CA GLN A 43 -25.72 1.73 -16.38
C GLN A 43 -26.41 2.54 -15.28
N LYS A 44 -27.67 2.90 -15.52
CA LYS A 44 -28.51 3.53 -14.51
C LYS A 44 -29.09 2.47 -13.58
N VAL A 45 -29.16 2.77 -12.29
CA VAL A 45 -29.87 1.95 -11.30
C VAL A 45 -31.15 2.69 -10.95
N ASP A 46 -32.30 2.03 -11.13
CA ASP A 46 -33.62 2.64 -10.93
C ASP A 46 -33.83 3.97 -11.70
N SER A 47 -33.27 4.04 -12.91
CA SER A 47 -33.25 5.24 -13.78
C SER A 47 -32.43 6.43 -13.26
N VAL A 48 -31.65 6.25 -12.19
CA VAL A 48 -30.77 7.27 -11.61
C VAL A 48 -29.31 7.01 -12.03
N ASP A 49 -28.58 8.09 -12.27
CA ASP A 49 -27.14 8.02 -12.53
C ASP A 49 -26.41 7.70 -11.24
N VAL A 50 -25.61 6.63 -11.25
CA VAL A 50 -24.88 6.16 -10.06
C VAL A 50 -23.44 6.65 -10.10
N THR A 51 -22.99 7.22 -8.99
CA THR A 51 -21.63 7.70 -8.80
C THR A 51 -20.95 7.00 -7.63
N ILE A 52 -19.70 6.57 -7.84
CA ILE A 52 -18.89 5.91 -6.83
C ILE A 52 -17.70 6.80 -6.48
N GLY A 53 -17.61 7.18 -5.22
CA GLY A 53 -16.46 7.87 -4.65
C GLY A 53 -15.33 6.88 -4.30
N ILE A 54 -14.09 7.25 -4.57
CA ILE A 54 -12.92 6.37 -4.42
C ILE A 54 -11.83 7.09 -3.61
N GLU A 55 -11.65 6.68 -2.34
CA GLU A 55 -10.48 7.06 -1.55
C GLU A 55 -9.30 6.16 -1.94
N ILE A 56 -8.12 6.75 -2.12
CA ILE A 56 -6.88 6.03 -2.42
C ILE A 56 -5.93 6.18 -1.24
N THR A 57 -5.44 5.08 -0.68
CA THR A 57 -4.58 5.16 0.51
C THR A 57 -3.42 4.18 0.52
N CYS A 58 -2.26 4.67 0.97
CA CYS A 58 -1.09 3.84 1.17
C CYS A 58 -1.16 3.18 2.55
N VAL A 59 -0.97 1.85 2.60
CA VAL A 59 -1.02 1.09 3.86
C VAL A 59 0.33 1.02 4.57
N ASP A 60 1.40 1.49 3.92
CA ASP A 60 2.73 1.39 4.51
C ASP A 60 2.93 2.33 5.69
N LYS A 61 3.63 1.82 6.70
CA LYS A 61 3.99 2.62 7.87
C LYS A 61 4.88 3.78 7.42
N GLN A 62 4.52 4.99 7.85
CA GLN A 62 5.23 6.23 7.48
C GLN A 62 6.74 6.17 7.76
N GLY A 63 7.15 5.52 8.86
CA GLY A 63 8.57 5.37 9.20
C GLY A 63 9.34 4.44 8.24
N ASP A 64 8.68 3.45 7.65
CA ASP A 64 9.25 2.58 6.61
C ASP A 64 9.37 3.34 5.29
N LEU A 65 8.29 3.98 4.85
CA LEU A 65 8.30 4.82 3.64
C LEU A 65 9.34 5.93 3.73
N GLN A 66 9.40 6.64 4.86
CA GLN A 66 10.39 7.69 5.06
C GLN A 66 11.80 7.13 4.95
N TYR A 67 12.09 6.00 5.59
CA TYR A 67 13.43 5.42 5.53
C TYR A 67 13.84 5.06 4.09
N PHE A 68 12.98 4.38 3.33
CA PHE A 68 13.33 3.97 1.97
C PHE A 68 13.34 5.14 0.97
N ASN A 69 12.45 6.12 1.13
CA ASN A 69 12.32 7.26 0.21
C ASN A 69 13.14 8.51 0.61
N ASP A 70 13.87 8.48 1.73
CA ASP A 70 14.72 9.60 2.14
C ASP A 70 15.97 9.69 1.26
N GLU A 71 15.93 10.60 0.28
CA GLU A 71 17.06 10.92 -0.60
C GLU A 71 18.05 11.89 0.05
N LYS A 72 17.59 12.74 0.98
CA LYS A 72 18.41 13.82 1.54
C LYS A 72 19.49 13.26 2.44
N PHE A 73 19.14 12.35 3.34
CA PHE A 73 20.10 11.77 4.28
C PHE A 73 20.95 10.67 3.65
N SER A 74 20.58 10.16 2.48
CA SER A 74 21.37 9.17 1.76
C SER A 74 22.19 9.74 0.61
N ARG A 75 22.04 11.04 0.26
CA ARG A 75 22.61 11.63 -0.96
C ARG A 75 24.10 11.37 -1.14
N ASP A 76 24.90 11.66 -0.11
CA ASP A 76 26.36 11.53 -0.19
C ASP A 76 26.77 10.06 -0.34
N ILE A 77 26.05 9.16 0.34
CA ILE A 77 26.26 7.71 0.23
C ILE A 77 25.85 7.22 -1.18
N THR A 78 24.72 7.71 -1.72
CA THR A 78 24.31 7.40 -3.10
C THR A 78 25.36 7.85 -4.09
N GLN A 79 25.86 9.08 -3.94
CA GLN A 79 26.88 9.63 -4.85
C GLN A 79 28.16 8.82 -4.80
N GLN A 80 28.64 8.48 -3.59
CA GLN A 80 29.80 7.60 -3.43
C GLN A 80 29.58 6.24 -4.09
N GLN A 81 28.40 5.63 -3.95
CA GLN A 81 28.12 4.34 -4.60
C GLN A 81 28.06 4.44 -6.12
N ILE A 82 27.66 5.59 -6.68
CA ILE A 82 27.72 5.84 -8.13
C ILE A 82 29.18 5.94 -8.57
N ASP A 83 29.99 6.72 -7.86
CA ASP A 83 31.41 6.92 -8.19
C ASP A 83 32.19 5.59 -8.06
N ASP A 84 31.94 4.83 -7.00
CA ASP A 84 32.47 3.48 -6.78
C ASP A 84 32.09 2.55 -7.93
N CYS A 85 30.83 2.57 -8.36
CA CYS A 85 30.35 1.74 -9.47
C CYS A 85 31.02 2.11 -10.80
N ILE A 86 31.21 3.40 -11.08
CA ILE A 86 31.92 3.89 -12.27
C ILE A 86 33.38 3.41 -12.25
N ASN A 87 34.00 3.37 -11.06
CA ASN A 87 35.36 2.89 -10.86
C ASN A 87 35.46 1.35 -10.77
N GLY A 88 34.38 0.62 -10.99
CA GLY A 88 34.37 -0.85 -10.97
C GLY A 88 34.37 -1.48 -9.57
N VAL A 89 34.12 -0.69 -8.52
CA VAL A 89 34.03 -1.18 -7.14
C VAL A 89 32.66 -1.82 -6.92
N VAL A 90 32.68 -3.07 -6.45
CA VAL A 90 31.48 -3.84 -6.15
C VAL A 90 30.98 -3.53 -4.73
N PRO A 91 29.68 -3.29 -4.52
CA PRO A 91 29.13 -3.06 -3.18
C PRO A 91 29.23 -4.34 -2.34
N THR A 92 29.73 -4.20 -1.11
CA THR A 92 29.81 -5.28 -0.12
C THR A 92 28.66 -5.24 0.89
N GLN A 93 27.88 -4.16 0.90
CA GLN A 93 26.80 -3.89 1.85
C GLN A 93 25.57 -3.37 1.12
N PRO A 94 24.35 -3.61 1.64
CA PRO A 94 23.16 -2.98 1.12
C PRO A 94 23.19 -1.48 1.44
N MET A 95 22.58 -0.68 0.58
CA MET A 95 22.42 0.75 0.81
C MET A 95 21.43 1.00 1.95
N LYS A 96 20.23 0.40 1.84
CA LYS A 96 19.18 0.42 2.86
C LYS A 96 18.65 -0.99 3.07
N LYS A 97 18.34 -1.34 4.31
CA LYS A 97 17.80 -2.65 4.68
C LYS A 97 16.91 -2.50 5.91
N ALA A 98 15.69 -3.02 5.84
CA ALA A 98 14.83 -3.11 7.01
C ALA A 98 13.87 -4.30 6.90
N SER A 99 13.68 -5.00 8.02
CA SER A 99 12.60 -5.97 8.17
C SER A 99 11.30 -5.25 8.52
N ILE A 100 10.26 -5.54 7.75
CA ILE A 100 8.93 -4.94 7.85
C ILE A 100 7.98 -6.04 8.29
N ALA A 101 7.51 -5.96 9.54
CA ALA A 101 6.51 -6.87 10.05
C ALA A 101 5.12 -6.49 9.53
N ILE A 102 4.43 -7.46 8.91
CA ILE A 102 3.04 -7.34 8.49
C ILE A 102 2.20 -8.07 9.54
N GLY A 103 1.80 -7.36 10.59
CA GLY A 103 0.86 -7.91 11.59
C GLY A 103 -0.52 -8.18 10.98
N LYS A 104 -1.34 -8.98 11.67
CA LYS A 104 -2.74 -9.20 11.26
C LYS A 104 -3.58 -7.92 11.18
N ASP A 105 -3.18 -6.88 11.90
CA ASP A 105 -3.81 -5.55 11.95
C ASP A 105 -3.18 -4.53 10.98
N TYR A 106 -2.11 -4.89 10.26
CA TYR A 106 -1.32 -3.95 9.46
C TYR A 106 -2.16 -3.10 8.49
N PHE A 107 -3.02 -3.75 7.70
CA PHE A 107 -3.90 -3.06 6.77
C PHE A 107 -5.06 -2.37 7.49
N TYR A 108 -5.65 -3.04 8.49
CA TYR A 108 -6.75 -2.51 9.28
C TYR A 108 -6.40 -1.15 9.91
N GLU A 109 -5.22 -1.01 10.53
CA GLU A 109 -4.79 0.25 11.14
C GLU A 109 -4.70 1.42 10.15
N ALA A 110 -4.33 1.16 8.90
CA ALA A 110 -4.25 2.18 7.87
C ALA A 110 -5.64 2.55 7.31
N ILE A 111 -6.48 1.54 7.09
CA ILE A 111 -7.84 1.68 6.54
C ILE A 111 -8.77 2.37 7.54
N GLU A 112 -8.73 1.94 8.80
CA GLU A 112 -9.63 2.43 9.85
C GLU A 112 -9.49 3.94 10.08
N LYS A 113 -8.28 4.50 9.88
CA LYS A 113 -8.03 5.96 9.94
C LYS A 113 -8.82 6.77 8.91
N LYS A 114 -9.42 6.12 7.91
CA LYS A 114 -10.25 6.76 6.88
C LYS A 114 -11.74 6.72 7.18
N ARG A 115 -12.16 6.03 8.25
CA ARG A 115 -13.58 5.90 8.66
C ARG A 115 -14.32 7.23 8.61
N ASP A 116 -13.78 8.24 9.29
CA ASP A 116 -14.45 9.53 9.49
C ASP A 116 -14.63 10.34 8.20
N LYS A 117 -13.97 9.94 7.10
CA LYS A 117 -14.17 10.56 5.80
C LYS A 117 -15.45 10.12 5.09
N TYR A 118 -15.99 8.95 5.46
CA TYR A 118 -17.12 8.35 4.77
C TYR A 118 -18.34 9.28 4.74
N ASP A 119 -18.72 9.86 5.87
CA ASP A 119 -19.91 10.71 5.96
C ASP A 119 -19.77 11.97 5.09
N GLY A 120 -18.59 12.57 5.03
CA GLY A 120 -18.32 13.70 4.14
C GLY A 120 -18.42 13.32 2.66
N TYR A 121 -17.97 12.12 2.30
CA TYR A 121 -18.11 11.64 0.92
C TYR A 121 -19.57 11.29 0.59
N LYS A 122 -20.26 10.58 1.48
CA LYS A 122 -21.63 10.11 1.25
C LYS A 122 -22.64 11.26 1.25
N ASN A 123 -22.57 12.15 2.23
CA ASN A 123 -23.58 13.18 2.46
C ASN A 123 -23.27 14.49 1.72
N ASP A 124 -22.04 14.99 1.82
CA ASP A 124 -21.67 16.27 1.20
C ASP A 124 -21.26 16.08 -0.27
N GLY A 125 -20.58 14.97 -0.58
CA GLY A 125 -20.19 14.59 -1.93
C GLY A 125 -21.32 13.98 -2.77
N GLY A 126 -22.38 13.50 -2.12
CA GLY A 126 -23.55 12.94 -2.80
C GLY A 126 -23.31 11.62 -3.55
N PHE A 127 -22.24 10.88 -3.21
CA PHE A 127 -21.92 9.62 -3.90
C PHE A 127 -22.89 8.50 -3.50
N ASP A 128 -23.29 7.67 -4.45
CA ASP A 128 -24.17 6.52 -4.22
C ASP A 128 -23.44 5.36 -3.52
N GLY A 129 -22.16 5.21 -3.80
CA GLY A 129 -21.27 4.29 -3.09
C GLY A 129 -19.90 4.91 -2.84
N VAL A 130 -19.21 4.42 -1.80
CA VAL A 130 -17.87 4.90 -1.45
C VAL A 130 -16.97 3.70 -1.14
N ILE A 131 -15.87 3.59 -1.87
CA ILE A 131 -14.88 2.52 -1.70
C ILE A 131 -13.50 3.06 -1.35
N ILE A 132 -12.62 2.17 -0.90
CA ILE A 132 -11.19 2.47 -0.70
C ILE A 132 -10.35 1.57 -1.60
N LEU A 133 -9.47 2.18 -2.40
CA LEU A 133 -8.34 1.50 -3.01
C LEU A 133 -7.12 1.64 -2.10
N VAL A 134 -6.65 0.53 -1.57
CA VAL A 134 -5.43 0.48 -0.75
C VAL A 134 -4.26 -0.01 -1.59
N PHE A 135 -3.06 0.51 -1.36
CA PHE A 135 -1.85 0.04 -2.04
C PHE A 135 -0.63 0.11 -1.12
N SER A 136 0.40 -0.68 -1.44
CA SER A 136 1.72 -0.57 -0.85
C SER A 136 2.73 -0.11 -1.90
N GLN A 137 3.74 0.65 -1.47
CA GLN A 137 4.95 0.97 -2.23
C GLN A 137 6.08 -0.03 -1.94
N LEU A 138 5.89 -0.93 -0.97
CA LEU A 138 6.93 -1.82 -0.47
C LEU A 138 6.70 -3.29 -0.87
N PHE A 139 5.46 -3.71 -1.11
CA PHE A 139 5.12 -5.09 -1.48
C PHE A 139 3.87 -5.19 -2.37
N GLY A 140 3.69 -6.34 -3.03
CA GLY A 140 2.58 -6.64 -3.93
C GLY A 140 1.63 -7.75 -3.43
N CYS A 141 0.76 -8.23 -4.31
CA CYS A 141 -0.16 -9.32 -4.02
C CYS A 141 0.52 -10.70 -3.92
N ASP A 142 1.79 -10.79 -4.31
CA ASP A 142 2.65 -11.96 -4.29
C ASP A 142 3.35 -12.18 -2.94
N GLU A 143 3.27 -11.20 -2.03
CA GLU A 143 3.83 -11.32 -0.69
C GLU A 143 3.27 -12.55 0.03
N LYS A 144 4.16 -13.25 0.74
CA LYS A 144 3.81 -14.50 1.39
C LYS A 144 2.72 -14.24 2.42
N HIS A 145 1.69 -15.07 2.41
CA HIS A 145 0.55 -14.96 3.31
C HIS A 145 -0.41 -13.79 3.08
N PHE A 146 -0.19 -12.97 2.05
CA PHE A 146 -1.07 -11.84 1.71
C PHE A 146 -2.55 -12.27 1.58
N SER A 147 -2.82 -13.21 0.67
CA SER A 147 -4.19 -13.61 0.31
C SER A 147 -4.85 -14.53 1.35
N ASP A 148 -4.14 -15.52 1.88
CA ASP A 148 -4.72 -16.51 2.80
C ASP A 148 -4.80 -16.03 4.26
N TYR A 149 -3.95 -15.08 4.67
CA TYR A 149 -3.90 -14.59 6.06
C TYR A 149 -4.31 -13.13 6.19
N HIS A 150 -3.59 -12.19 5.57
CA HIS A 150 -3.79 -10.76 5.82
C HIS A 150 -5.11 -10.22 5.29
N VAL A 151 -5.52 -10.63 4.08
CA VAL A 151 -6.84 -10.30 3.51
C VAL A 151 -7.97 -10.78 4.43
N SER A 152 -7.87 -12.03 4.89
CA SER A 152 -8.86 -12.67 5.75
C SER A 152 -8.99 -11.98 7.12
N TRP A 153 -7.86 -11.60 7.73
CA TRP A 153 -7.85 -10.82 8.98
C TRP A 153 -8.40 -9.40 8.79
N THR A 154 -8.02 -8.74 7.70
CA THR A 154 -8.53 -7.38 7.38
C THR A 154 -10.04 -7.38 7.21
N ASN A 155 -10.60 -8.34 6.46
CA ASN A 155 -12.04 -8.50 6.31
C ASN A 155 -12.74 -8.65 7.68
N TYR A 156 -12.24 -9.57 8.52
CA TYR A 156 -12.80 -9.80 9.84
C TYR A 156 -12.75 -8.56 10.74
N LEU A 157 -11.61 -7.87 10.80
CA LEU A 157 -11.44 -6.68 11.66
C LEU A 157 -12.34 -5.53 11.22
N LEU A 158 -12.43 -5.26 9.91
CA LEU A 158 -13.31 -4.22 9.36
C LEU A 158 -14.78 -4.57 9.57
N SER A 159 -15.16 -5.83 9.35
CA SER A 159 -16.52 -6.34 9.60
C SER A 159 -16.91 -6.19 11.08
N LYS A 160 -16.01 -6.57 12.00
CA LYS A 160 -16.24 -6.46 13.45
C LYS A 160 -16.41 -5.02 13.91
N SER A 161 -15.78 -4.08 13.22
CA SER A 161 -15.85 -2.65 13.54
C SER A 161 -16.98 -1.90 12.82
N ASP A 162 -17.87 -2.59 12.11
CA ASP A 162 -18.92 -2.00 11.27
C ASP A 162 -18.36 -0.88 10.37
N PHE A 163 -17.31 -1.20 9.62
CA PHE A 163 -16.64 -0.23 8.75
C PHE A 163 -17.60 0.29 7.65
N PRO A 164 -17.70 1.62 7.42
CA PRO A 164 -18.84 2.18 6.70
C PRO A 164 -18.74 2.10 5.18
N PHE A 165 -17.51 2.08 4.62
CA PHE A 165 -17.27 2.01 3.17
C PHE A 165 -17.81 0.71 2.58
N ASP A 166 -18.23 0.74 1.31
CA ASP A 166 -18.86 -0.42 0.67
C ASP A 166 -17.86 -1.54 0.39
N LYS A 167 -16.66 -1.18 -0.04
CA LYS A 167 -15.57 -2.13 -0.35
C LYS A 167 -14.21 -1.54 -0.03
N VAL A 168 -13.27 -2.43 0.29
CA VAL A 168 -11.83 -2.13 0.30
C VAL A 168 -11.13 -3.08 -0.66
N VAL A 169 -10.36 -2.53 -1.59
CA VAL A 169 -9.66 -3.28 -2.64
C VAL A 169 -8.18 -2.96 -2.55
N PHE A 170 -7.34 -4.00 -2.41
CA PHE A 170 -5.91 -3.84 -2.57
C PHE A 170 -5.53 -3.81 -4.05
N VAL A 171 -4.70 -2.86 -4.43
CA VAL A 171 -4.21 -2.63 -5.79
C VAL A 171 -2.70 -2.83 -5.83
N ASP A 172 -2.27 -3.93 -6.46
CA ASP A 172 -0.89 -4.13 -6.86
C ASP A 172 -0.64 -3.41 -8.18
N ARG A 173 0.08 -2.30 -8.09
CA ARG A 173 0.39 -1.44 -9.24
C ARG A 173 1.36 -2.09 -10.22
N ALA A 174 2.29 -2.92 -9.73
CA ALA A 174 3.31 -3.54 -10.57
C ALA A 174 2.71 -4.64 -11.45
N GLN A 175 1.76 -5.41 -10.89
CA GLN A 175 1.10 -6.50 -11.59
C GLN A 175 -0.27 -6.12 -12.17
N SER A 176 -0.77 -4.91 -11.89
CA SER A 176 -2.15 -4.49 -12.19
C SER A 176 -3.18 -5.51 -11.68
N LYS A 177 -2.90 -6.08 -10.50
CA LYS A 177 -3.72 -7.09 -9.84
C LYS A 177 -4.47 -6.47 -8.68
N CYS A 178 -5.75 -6.81 -8.56
CA CYS A 178 -6.60 -6.30 -7.49
C CYS A 178 -7.20 -7.45 -6.67
N ILE A 179 -7.31 -7.26 -5.36
CA ILE A 179 -7.94 -8.21 -4.43
C ILE A 179 -8.88 -7.46 -3.50
N THR A 180 -10.16 -7.84 -3.47
CA THR A 180 -11.09 -7.32 -2.46
C THR A 180 -10.68 -7.82 -1.08
N MET A 181 -10.36 -6.89 -0.19
CA MET A 181 -10.03 -7.14 1.20
C MET A 181 -11.25 -7.10 2.11
N PHE A 182 -12.27 -6.34 1.74
CA PHE A 182 -13.51 -6.18 2.51
C PHE A 182 -14.67 -5.87 1.58
N ASP A 183 -15.82 -6.46 1.89
CA ASP A 183 -17.09 -6.20 1.22
C ASP A 183 -18.16 -6.10 2.31
N LYS A 184 -18.75 -4.91 2.46
CA LYS A 184 -19.76 -4.62 3.49
C LYS A 184 -20.96 -5.56 3.42
N ASN A 185 -21.29 -6.03 2.22
CA ASN A 185 -22.42 -6.94 2.00
C ASN A 185 -22.05 -8.42 2.25
N LYS A 186 -20.78 -8.72 2.50
CA LYS A 186 -20.28 -10.08 2.80
C LYS A 186 -19.38 -10.04 4.05
N PRO A 187 -19.91 -9.60 5.20
CA PRO A 187 -19.12 -9.44 6.40
C PRO A 187 -18.60 -10.78 6.91
N LYS A 188 -17.35 -10.80 7.36
CA LYS A 188 -16.74 -11.97 7.99
C LYS A 188 -16.96 -11.92 9.50
N THR A 189 -17.78 -12.82 10.02
CA THR A 189 -18.18 -12.84 11.44
C THR A 189 -17.23 -13.63 12.34
N SER A 190 -16.52 -14.62 11.79
CA SER A 190 -15.59 -15.47 12.55
C SER A 190 -14.13 -15.03 12.37
N PRO A 191 -13.34 -14.91 13.45
CA PRO A 191 -11.93 -14.61 13.34
C PRO A 191 -11.19 -15.73 12.60
N PRO A 192 -10.24 -15.40 11.71
CA PRO A 192 -9.31 -16.39 11.17
C PRO A 192 -8.44 -16.99 12.27
N LYS A 193 -7.77 -18.11 11.98
CA LYS A 193 -6.78 -18.68 12.89
C LYS A 193 -5.61 -17.69 13.03
N ASN A 194 -5.20 -17.44 14.27
CA ASN A 194 -4.01 -16.64 14.54
C ASN A 194 -2.76 -17.49 14.29
N GLU A 195 -1.86 -17.03 13.43
CA GLU A 195 -0.65 -17.75 13.02
C GLU A 195 0.54 -16.79 13.05
N PRO A 196 1.23 -16.61 14.19
CA PRO A 196 2.28 -15.60 14.35
C PRO A 196 3.42 -15.69 13.34
N ASN A 197 3.72 -16.89 12.83
CA ASN A 197 4.73 -17.09 11.79
C ASN A 197 4.37 -16.41 10.46
N LYS A 198 3.08 -16.18 10.20
CA LYS A 198 2.59 -15.44 9.04
C LYS A 198 2.65 -13.92 9.23
N GLU A 199 3.01 -13.44 10.42
CA GLU A 199 3.09 -12.01 10.75
C GLU A 199 4.52 -11.44 10.70
N LEU A 200 5.51 -12.30 10.43
CA LEU A 200 6.92 -11.91 10.36
C LEU A 200 7.18 -10.87 9.26
N GLY A 201 6.36 -10.87 8.20
CA GLY A 201 6.49 -10.00 7.04
C GLY A 201 7.73 -10.32 6.20
N PHE A 202 8.38 -9.29 5.69
CA PHE A 202 9.47 -9.41 4.70
C PHE A 202 10.63 -8.48 5.03
N THR A 203 11.76 -8.64 4.32
CA THR A 203 12.90 -7.73 4.43
C THR A 203 13.08 -6.98 3.11
N GLN A 204 12.88 -5.67 3.17
CA GLN A 204 13.10 -4.78 2.03
C GLN A 204 14.57 -4.38 1.98
N ILE A 205 15.19 -4.52 0.81
CA ILE A 205 16.62 -4.24 0.59
C ILE A 205 16.80 -3.38 -0.65
N HIS A 206 17.48 -2.25 -0.50
CA HIS A 206 18.05 -1.51 -1.62
C HIS A 206 19.54 -1.83 -1.68
N SER A 207 19.99 -2.50 -2.74
CA SER A 207 21.42 -2.74 -2.96
C SER A 207 22.13 -1.46 -3.38
N GLY A 208 23.46 -1.47 -3.35
CA GLY A 208 24.26 -0.51 -4.10
C GLY A 208 24.20 -0.79 -5.61
N TYR A 209 24.88 0.06 -6.39
CA TYR A 209 25.05 -0.11 -7.82
C TYR A 209 26.12 -1.17 -8.09
N ILE A 210 25.78 -2.16 -8.92
CA ILE A 210 26.71 -3.23 -9.32
C ILE A 210 27.29 -2.85 -10.69
N PRO A 211 28.62 -2.77 -10.85
CA PRO A 211 29.22 -2.48 -12.14
C PRO A 211 28.82 -3.51 -13.20
N MET A 212 28.71 -3.06 -14.45
CA MET A 212 28.43 -3.95 -15.57
C MET A 212 29.47 -5.07 -15.67
N ASN A 213 29.04 -6.26 -16.08
CA ASN A 213 29.86 -7.47 -16.22
C ASN A 213 30.52 -7.98 -14.92
N GLN A 214 30.10 -7.50 -13.74
CA GLN A 214 30.50 -8.07 -12.45
C GLN A 214 29.47 -9.09 -11.97
N SER A 215 29.97 -10.26 -11.55
CA SER A 215 29.14 -11.27 -10.89
C SER A 215 29.25 -11.12 -9.38
N VAL A 216 28.12 -11.04 -8.70
CA VAL A 216 28.07 -10.84 -7.24
C VAL A 216 27.13 -11.84 -6.58
N ASN A 217 27.48 -12.27 -5.37
CA ASN A 217 26.56 -13.04 -4.54
C ASN A 217 25.69 -12.10 -3.72
N MET A 218 24.43 -11.90 -4.16
CA MET A 218 23.48 -11.03 -3.45
C MET A 218 23.23 -11.49 -2.00
N TYR A 219 23.30 -12.80 -1.73
CA TYR A 219 23.08 -13.32 -0.38
C TYR A 219 24.14 -12.84 0.61
N ASP A 220 25.40 -12.74 0.18
CA ASP A 220 26.48 -12.27 1.03
C ASP A 220 26.36 -10.78 1.31
N ILE A 221 25.99 -9.99 0.29
CA ILE A 221 25.69 -8.56 0.47
C ILE A 221 24.53 -8.39 1.45
N PHE A 222 23.43 -9.11 1.28
CA PHE A 222 22.19 -8.92 2.06
C PHE A 222 22.31 -9.30 3.54
N LYS A 223 23.28 -10.15 3.91
CA LYS A 223 23.60 -10.43 5.32
C LYS A 223 24.19 -9.23 6.03
N MET A 224 24.92 -8.37 5.34
CA MET A 224 25.64 -7.25 5.95
C MET A 224 24.69 -6.13 6.39
N GLU A 225 25.07 -5.39 7.43
CA GLU A 225 24.33 -4.19 7.86
C GLU A 225 24.29 -3.13 6.75
N PRO A 226 23.21 -2.33 6.65
CA PRO A 226 23.10 -1.33 5.61
C PRO A 226 24.01 -0.12 5.89
N LEU A 227 24.48 0.51 4.81
CA LEU A 227 25.22 1.77 4.89
C LEU A 227 24.40 2.88 5.55
N VAL A 228 23.09 2.93 5.28
CA VAL A 228 22.16 3.85 5.91
C VAL A 228 21.28 3.08 6.89
N ASN A 229 21.47 3.29 8.19
CA ASN A 229 20.65 2.64 9.22
C ASN A 229 19.29 3.29 9.39
N LYS A 230 18.24 2.48 9.55
CA LYS A 230 16.91 2.98 9.91
C LYS A 230 16.96 3.55 11.34
N LYS A 231 16.54 4.81 11.52
CA LYS A 231 16.46 5.44 12.84
C LYS A 231 15.48 4.63 13.70
N LYS A 232 15.95 4.12 14.85
CA LYS A 232 15.07 3.49 15.84
C LYS A 232 14.10 4.56 16.36
N SER A 233 12.80 4.27 16.35
CA SER A 233 11.84 5.17 16.98
C SER A 233 12.19 5.26 18.47
N LYS A 234 12.39 6.49 18.97
CA LYS A 234 12.54 6.69 20.42
C LYS A 234 11.20 6.33 21.04
N SER A 235 11.10 5.15 21.65
CA SER A 235 9.98 4.80 22.52
C SER A 235 9.79 5.95 23.50
N LYS A 236 8.63 6.62 23.46
CA LYS A 236 8.23 7.58 24.49
C LYS A 236 8.13 6.77 25.77
N ARG A 237 9.19 6.81 26.58
CA ARG A 237 9.22 6.27 27.94
C ARG A 237 8.02 6.90 28.67
N LYS A 238 6.96 6.12 28.92
CA LYS A 238 5.85 6.56 29.78
C LYS A 238 6.48 7.00 31.09
N LYS A 239 6.43 8.30 31.39
CA LYS A 239 6.68 8.79 32.75
C LYS A 239 5.63 8.09 33.62
N ARG A 240 6.11 7.23 34.52
CA ARG A 240 5.31 6.73 35.64
C ARG A 240 5.04 7.88 36.61
#